data_AF-A0AB74D3X1-F1
#
_entry.id   AF-A0AB74D3X1-F1
#
_cell.length_a   1.000
_cell.length_b   1.000
_cell.length_c   1.000
_cell.angle_alpha   90.00
_cell.angle_beta   90.00
_cell.angle_gamma   90.00
#
_symmetry.space_group_name_H-M   'P 1'
#
loop_
_entity.id
_entity.type
_entity.pdbx_description
1 polymer ?
#
loop_
_entity_poly.entity_id
_entity_poly.type
_entity_poly.pdbx_seq_one_letter_code
_entity_poly.pdbx_strand_id
1 'polypeptide(L)'
;MSKTGKQRTHKVGTQTLRVNRVQPTTLGRMPLYAICTPDRWGLRYSDEDPDRHDQLMYPVARDYVRAIQNVLVTQVRWGDAYFGPAGATPVLKLHWPLDGKGQTDKLADLVRPIITAALTSPTAGFGIPANGVPIQLGLYAPSPNNPPGEQGAFRPNDWSLLLSVSELAPMFRIKKAEPLSNIADRRQQLDPLKVFADTLYHEARHCQQWFWVYALVQQHPDNFETIPNIAKWPAAMVHGQSARDATTSKSQAQTVVELAAKQPIPADTATLISLKRMAVGQYVYVLNVWRKYNYLPSYLPNRAALEDEFQRARAAAIDLLQHVGIGGTPIDVDAMVAEPNTCYCDYTARPWENDAFFCGETATAYWGAELGLALKTYHVDQCSRAYELADAHHKLAARFAGNRTGAEDADGGH
;
A
#
# COMPACT_ATOMS: atom_id res chain seq x y z
N MET A 1 14.55 -46.48 -2.40
CA MET A 1 15.53 -45.39 -2.62
C MET A 1 15.58 -45.08 -4.11
N SER A 2 15.11 -43.92 -4.54
CA SER A 2 15.24 -43.43 -5.91
C SER A 2 15.67 -41.96 -5.91
N LYS A 3 16.78 -41.75 -6.61
CA LYS A 3 17.57 -40.57 -6.98
C LYS A 3 16.88 -39.18 -6.89
N THR A 4 17.44 -38.35 -6.00
CA THR A 4 17.70 -36.89 -6.19
C THR A 4 16.66 -36.10 -6.98
N GLY A 5 15.51 -35.79 -6.37
CA GLY A 5 14.74 -34.62 -6.79
C GLY A 5 15.53 -33.36 -6.42
N LYS A 6 15.92 -32.54 -7.41
CA LYS A 6 16.55 -31.23 -7.13
C LYS A 6 15.67 -30.47 -6.15
N GLN A 7 16.22 -30.13 -4.98
CA GLN A 7 15.53 -29.29 -4.01
C GLN A 7 15.24 -27.94 -4.67
N ARG A 8 13.97 -27.57 -4.74
CA ARG A 8 13.53 -26.35 -5.42
C ARG A 8 14.07 -25.11 -4.69
N THR A 9 14.47 -24.10 -5.44
CA THR A 9 15.03 -22.84 -4.92
C THR A 9 14.37 -21.63 -5.57
N HIS A 10 14.32 -20.50 -4.87
CA HIS A 10 14.01 -19.19 -5.45
C HIS A 10 15.15 -18.22 -5.18
N LYS A 11 15.47 -17.38 -6.17
CA LYS A 11 16.33 -16.22 -5.95
C LYS A 11 15.54 -15.03 -5.42
N VAL A 12 16.14 -14.26 -4.51
CA VAL A 12 15.54 -13.07 -3.91
C VAL A 12 16.65 -12.04 -3.65
N GLY A 13 16.63 -10.92 -4.38
CA GLY A 13 17.78 -10.01 -4.44
C GLY A 13 19.03 -10.74 -4.93
N THR A 14 20.11 -10.68 -4.16
CA THR A 14 21.37 -11.42 -4.40
C THR A 14 21.39 -12.82 -3.79
N GLN A 15 20.34 -13.24 -3.11
CA GLN A 15 20.31 -14.49 -2.34
C GLN A 15 19.57 -15.61 -3.08
N THR A 16 19.94 -16.86 -2.80
CA THR A 16 19.21 -18.05 -3.27
C THR A 16 18.67 -18.82 -2.07
N LEU A 17 17.35 -18.92 -1.96
CA LEU A 17 16.65 -19.56 -0.87
C LEU A 17 16.14 -20.94 -1.29
N ARG A 18 16.20 -21.91 -0.38
CA ARG A 18 15.60 -23.23 -0.59
C ARG A 18 14.11 -23.15 -0.27
N VAL A 19 13.30 -23.74 -1.15
CA VAL A 19 11.90 -23.99 -0.87
C VAL A 19 11.84 -25.13 0.14
N ASN A 20 11.68 -24.79 1.41
CA ASN A 20 11.46 -25.78 2.44
C ASN A 20 10.05 -26.33 2.31
N ARG A 21 9.89 -27.66 2.48
CA ARG A 21 8.58 -28.21 2.84
C ARG A 21 8.20 -27.65 4.20
N VAL A 22 6.92 -27.32 4.42
CA VAL A 22 6.40 -26.82 5.69
C VAL A 22 6.92 -27.71 6.83
N GLN A 23 7.88 -27.21 7.61
CA GLN A 23 8.38 -27.84 8.83
C GLN A 23 8.25 -26.86 9.99
N PRO A 24 7.76 -27.30 11.15
CA PRO A 24 7.68 -26.43 12.32
C PRO A 24 9.00 -25.69 12.58
N THR A 25 8.93 -24.46 13.08
CA THR A 25 10.07 -23.74 13.62
C THR A 25 10.77 -24.59 14.70
N THR A 26 11.99 -24.23 15.06
CA THR A 26 12.74 -24.86 16.16
C THR A 26 12.01 -24.81 17.52
N LEU A 27 10.91 -24.04 17.62
CA LEU A 27 10.00 -23.95 18.75
C LEU A 27 8.72 -24.80 18.59
N GLY A 28 8.64 -25.67 17.58
CA GLY A 28 7.49 -26.55 17.33
C GLY A 28 6.24 -25.84 16.80
N ARG A 29 6.34 -24.55 16.41
CA ARG A 29 5.24 -23.79 15.80
C ARG A 29 5.26 -23.99 14.29
N MET A 30 4.12 -23.99 13.60
CA MET A 30 4.12 -24.02 12.12
C MET A 30 5.07 -22.93 11.56
N PRO A 31 5.88 -23.22 10.53
CA PRO A 31 6.76 -22.22 9.95
C PRO A 31 5.89 -21.13 9.33
N LEU A 32 6.15 -19.90 9.75
CA LEU A 32 5.41 -18.73 9.33
C LEU A 32 5.95 -18.31 7.96
N TYR A 33 5.49 -18.95 6.88
CA TYR A 33 5.66 -18.36 5.55
C TYR A 33 4.72 -17.15 5.48
N ALA A 34 5.32 -15.96 5.50
CA ALA A 34 4.69 -14.65 5.68
C ALA A 34 3.24 -14.69 6.16
N ILE A 35 3.11 -14.89 7.45
CA ILE A 35 2.16 -14.06 8.19
C ILE A 35 2.53 -12.61 7.88
N CYS A 36 1.55 -11.71 7.78
CA CYS A 36 1.61 -10.35 7.23
C CYS A 36 2.76 -9.40 7.63
N THR A 37 3.76 -9.85 8.39
CA THR A 37 4.91 -9.17 8.96
C THR A 37 6.27 -9.27 8.23
N PRO A 38 6.46 -9.83 7.02
CA PRO A 38 7.75 -9.64 6.33
C PRO A 38 7.95 -8.19 5.85
N ASP A 39 6.93 -7.33 5.97
CA ASP A 39 6.93 -5.96 5.48
C ASP A 39 7.43 -4.93 6.50
N ARG A 40 8.27 -5.33 7.46
CA ARG A 40 8.81 -4.43 8.50
C ARG A 40 9.91 -3.51 7.96
N TRP A 41 9.60 -2.75 6.92
CA TRP A 41 10.53 -1.86 6.23
C TRP A 41 9.85 -0.57 5.80
N GLY A 42 10.63 0.51 5.66
CA GLY A 42 10.15 1.80 5.18
C GLY A 42 9.07 2.38 6.11
N LEU A 43 7.93 2.79 5.55
CA LEU A 43 6.79 3.34 6.32
C LEU A 43 6.20 2.33 7.32
N ARG A 44 6.36 1.03 7.08
CA ARG A 44 5.94 -0.03 8.00
C ARG A 44 7.08 -0.54 8.89
N TYR A 45 8.24 0.12 8.85
CA TYR A 45 9.32 -0.26 9.74
C TYR A 45 8.83 -0.30 11.18
N SER A 46 9.15 -1.40 11.85
CA SER A 46 8.82 -1.63 13.23
C SER A 46 9.93 -2.33 13.95
N ASP A 47 10.03 -2.04 15.24
CA ASP A 47 10.90 -2.71 16.18
C ASP A 47 10.08 -3.22 17.37
N GLU A 48 10.65 -4.13 18.16
CA GLU A 48 10.04 -4.56 19.41
C GLU A 48 9.84 -3.34 20.34
N ASP A 49 8.69 -3.30 20.99
CA ASP A 49 8.42 -2.29 22.01
C ASP A 49 9.20 -2.64 23.29
N PRO A 50 10.12 -1.78 23.75
CA PRO A 50 10.91 -2.06 24.94
C PRO A 50 10.07 -2.09 26.22
N ASP A 51 8.92 -1.42 26.23
CA ASP A 51 8.03 -1.29 27.40
C ASP A 51 6.85 -2.26 27.34
N ARG A 52 6.48 -2.74 26.14
CA ARG A 52 5.34 -3.65 25.92
C ARG A 52 5.80 -4.92 25.19
N HIS A 53 6.26 -5.91 25.97
CA HIS A 53 6.63 -7.23 25.45
C HIS A 53 5.55 -7.78 24.49
N ASP A 54 5.98 -8.36 23.36
CA ASP A 54 5.16 -8.88 22.26
C ASP A 54 4.35 -7.84 21.45
N GLN A 55 4.62 -6.54 21.62
CA GLN A 55 4.10 -5.49 20.77
C GLN A 55 5.20 -4.84 19.93
N LEU A 56 4.78 -4.24 18.81
CA LEU A 56 5.65 -3.53 17.90
C LEU A 56 5.45 -2.03 17.99
N MET A 57 6.56 -1.29 17.86
CA MET A 57 6.57 0.16 17.69
C MET A 57 6.91 0.53 16.25
N TYR A 58 6.23 1.55 15.71
CA TYR A 58 6.39 1.99 14.33
C TYR A 58 6.90 3.43 14.31
N PRO A 59 8.22 3.65 14.45
CA PRO A 59 8.77 4.99 14.64
C PRO A 59 8.49 5.94 13.48
N VAL A 60 8.50 5.45 12.23
CA VAL A 60 8.19 6.29 11.06
C VAL A 60 6.74 6.77 11.11
N ALA A 61 5.80 5.88 11.45
CA ALA A 61 4.38 6.24 11.59
C ALA A 61 4.16 7.19 12.77
N ARG A 62 4.81 6.94 13.92
CA ARG A 62 4.77 7.82 15.10
C ARG A 62 5.18 9.25 14.74
N ASP A 63 6.34 9.39 14.10
CA ASP A 63 6.93 10.69 13.78
C ASP A 63 6.10 11.42 12.72
N TYR A 64 5.63 10.69 11.70
CA TYR A 64 4.68 11.20 10.70
C TYR A 64 3.41 11.73 11.36
N VAL A 65 2.76 10.92 12.21
CA VAL A 65 1.47 11.27 12.82
C VAL A 65 1.59 12.50 13.72
N ARG A 66 2.64 12.56 14.55
CA ARG A 66 2.90 13.72 15.39
C ARG A 66 3.02 15.00 14.56
N ALA A 67 3.77 14.94 13.45
CA ALA A 67 3.96 16.09 12.58
C ALA A 67 2.68 16.50 11.84
N ILE A 68 1.97 15.54 11.23
CA ILE A 68 0.75 15.82 10.45
C ILE A 68 -0.40 16.28 11.35
N GLN A 69 -0.57 15.67 12.52
CA GLN A 69 -1.58 16.10 13.49
C GLN A 69 -1.30 17.53 13.95
N ASN A 70 -0.04 17.85 14.27
CA ASN A 70 0.35 19.21 14.62
C ASN A 70 -0.02 20.22 13.51
N VAL A 71 0.29 19.93 12.25
CA VAL A 71 -0.08 20.82 11.13
C VAL A 71 -1.59 20.95 10.97
N LEU A 72 -2.32 19.84 10.85
CA LEU A 72 -3.75 19.85 10.54
C LEU A 72 -4.59 20.44 11.69
N VAL A 73 -4.17 20.26 12.95
CA VAL A 73 -4.91 20.72 14.14
C VAL A 73 -4.50 22.14 14.54
N THR A 74 -3.21 22.47 14.50
CA THR A 74 -2.70 23.73 15.09
C THR A 74 -2.38 24.81 14.07
N GLN A 75 -2.19 24.48 12.79
CA GLN A 75 -1.79 25.45 11.77
C GLN A 75 -2.91 25.77 10.78
N VAL A 76 -3.90 24.89 10.65
CA VAL A 76 -5.01 25.06 9.70
C VAL A 76 -6.29 25.45 10.42
N ARG A 77 -6.96 26.49 9.90
CA ARG A 77 -8.34 26.83 10.25
C ARG A 77 -9.28 26.30 9.15
N TRP A 78 -10.24 25.47 9.57
CA TRP A 78 -11.20 24.78 8.72
C TRP A 78 -12.55 25.51 8.77
N GLY A 79 -12.75 26.47 7.86
CA GLY A 79 -13.90 27.37 7.91
C GLY A 79 -13.89 28.21 9.19
N ASP A 80 -14.92 28.06 10.02
CA ASP A 80 -15.01 28.76 11.30
C ASP A 80 -14.15 28.12 12.39
N ALA A 81 -13.83 26.83 12.27
CA ALA A 81 -13.17 26.05 13.31
C ALA A 81 -11.64 26.14 13.27
N TYR A 82 -11.04 26.48 14.41
CA TYR A 82 -9.59 26.43 14.61
C TYR A 82 -9.31 25.67 15.91
N PHE A 83 -8.45 24.64 15.83
CA PHE A 83 -8.20 23.71 16.94
C PHE A 83 -6.83 23.90 17.60
N GLY A 84 -6.08 24.92 17.16
CA GLY A 84 -4.80 25.30 17.75
C GLY A 84 -4.96 25.96 19.12
N PRO A 85 -3.83 26.29 19.78
CA PRO A 85 -3.84 26.93 21.08
C PRO A 85 -4.66 28.23 21.10
N ALA A 86 -5.31 28.53 22.23
CA ALA A 86 -6.06 29.77 22.39
C ALA A 86 -5.17 30.99 22.13
N GLY A 87 -5.64 31.93 21.29
CA GLY A 87 -4.88 33.12 20.90
C GLY A 87 -3.85 32.90 19.79
N ALA A 88 -3.60 31.67 19.34
CA ALA A 88 -2.73 31.41 18.21
C ALA A 88 -3.36 31.84 16.87
N THR A 89 -2.53 32.25 15.93
CA THR A 89 -2.96 32.60 14.57
C THR A 89 -2.74 31.41 13.63
N PRO A 90 -3.76 30.95 12.89
CA PRO A 90 -3.59 29.88 11.92
C PRO A 90 -2.66 30.33 10.78
N VAL A 91 -1.78 29.42 10.35
CA VAL A 91 -0.91 29.60 9.17
C VAL A 91 -1.74 29.59 7.88
N LEU A 92 -2.73 28.69 7.81
CA LEU A 92 -3.60 28.55 6.65
C LEU A 92 -5.07 28.61 7.06
N LYS A 93 -5.84 29.41 6.32
CA LYS A 93 -7.30 29.50 6.47
C LYS A 93 -7.95 28.94 5.21
N LEU A 94 -8.79 27.93 5.39
CA LEU A 94 -9.50 27.24 4.33
C LEU A 94 -10.99 27.53 4.42
N HIS A 95 -11.66 27.57 3.28
CA HIS A 95 -13.11 27.64 3.12
C HIS A 95 -13.60 26.51 2.21
N TRP A 96 -14.87 26.11 2.39
CA TRP A 96 -15.53 25.14 1.53
C TRP A 96 -16.27 25.85 0.39
N PRO A 97 -16.24 25.33 -0.86
CA PRO A 97 -15.45 24.18 -1.32
C PRO A 97 -13.95 24.50 -1.40
N LEU A 98 -13.12 23.46 -1.24
CA LEU A 98 -11.69 23.55 -1.53
C LEU A 98 -11.52 23.69 -3.06
N ASP A 99 -11.20 24.89 -3.52
CA ASP A 99 -10.98 25.17 -4.94
C ASP A 99 -9.60 24.65 -5.40
N GLY A 100 -9.60 23.97 -6.55
CA GLY A 100 -8.54 23.04 -6.97
C GLY A 100 -7.18 23.63 -7.38
N LYS A 101 -6.91 24.92 -7.14
CA LYS A 101 -5.58 25.51 -7.45
C LYS A 101 -5.06 26.54 -6.43
N GLY A 102 -5.87 26.99 -5.48
CA GLY A 102 -5.46 28.02 -4.52
C GLY A 102 -5.29 27.47 -3.11
N GLN A 103 -6.37 26.90 -2.59
CA GLN A 103 -6.41 26.36 -1.24
C GLN A 103 -5.79 24.97 -1.13
N THR A 104 -6.03 24.14 -2.15
CA THR A 104 -5.54 22.77 -2.23
C THR A 104 -4.01 22.72 -2.36
N ASP A 105 -3.42 23.56 -3.20
CA ASP A 105 -1.96 23.68 -3.34
C ASP A 105 -1.30 24.14 -2.03
N LYS A 106 -1.87 25.13 -1.34
CA LYS A 106 -1.34 25.60 -0.03
C LYS A 106 -1.42 24.53 1.04
N LEU A 107 -2.50 23.75 1.08
CA LEU A 107 -2.60 22.62 2.00
C LEU A 107 -1.57 21.55 1.65
N ALA A 108 -1.42 21.22 0.36
CA ALA A 108 -0.40 20.29 -0.13
C ALA A 108 1.02 20.74 0.26
N ASP A 109 1.34 22.03 0.12
CA ASP A 109 2.63 22.61 0.50
C ASP A 109 2.91 22.49 2.01
N LEU A 110 1.89 22.60 2.85
CA LEU A 110 2.04 22.39 4.30
C LEU A 110 2.29 20.93 4.67
N VAL A 111 1.63 19.98 4.00
CA VAL A 111 1.74 18.55 4.34
C VAL A 111 2.91 17.86 3.64
N ARG A 112 3.39 18.40 2.52
CA ARG A 112 4.46 17.81 1.70
C ARG A 112 5.76 17.58 2.48
N PRO A 113 6.30 18.51 3.28
CA PRO A 113 7.51 18.25 4.05
C PRO A 113 7.39 17.03 4.98
N ILE A 114 6.19 16.79 5.50
CA ILE A 114 5.91 15.71 6.45
C ILE A 114 5.93 14.36 5.71
N ILE A 115 5.26 14.27 4.57
CA ILE A 115 5.26 13.02 3.78
C ILE A 115 6.64 12.76 3.17
N THR A 116 7.37 13.80 2.76
CA THR A 116 8.76 13.69 2.31
C THR A 116 9.65 13.12 3.41
N ALA A 117 9.52 13.60 4.65
CA ALA A 117 10.31 13.10 5.77
C ALA A 117 9.99 11.62 6.08
N ALA A 118 8.72 11.22 6.00
CA ALA A 118 8.32 9.82 6.19
C ALA A 118 8.86 8.91 5.07
N LEU A 119 8.67 9.31 3.80
CA LEU A 119 9.11 8.55 2.62
C LEU A 119 10.62 8.40 2.52
N THR A 120 11.36 9.44 2.89
CA THR A 120 12.83 9.46 2.82
C THR A 120 13.50 9.03 4.12
N SER A 121 12.72 8.60 5.13
CA SER A 121 13.26 8.20 6.43
C SER A 121 14.33 7.12 6.27
N PRO A 122 15.56 7.34 6.75
CA PRO A 122 16.62 6.34 6.66
C PRO A 122 16.40 5.17 7.64
N THR A 123 15.38 5.27 8.49
CA THR A 123 15.03 4.25 9.48
C THR A 123 14.83 2.91 8.77
N ALA A 124 15.73 1.97 9.04
CA ALA A 124 15.80 0.63 8.42
C ALA A 124 16.09 0.57 6.92
N GLY A 125 16.68 1.61 6.33
CA GLY A 125 17.32 1.56 5.01
C GLY A 125 16.39 1.57 3.79
N PHE A 126 15.07 1.45 3.97
CA PHE A 126 14.09 1.44 2.86
C PHE A 126 13.38 2.79 2.64
N GLY A 127 13.96 3.89 3.10
CA GLY A 127 13.56 5.24 2.67
C GLY A 127 13.90 5.44 1.19
N ILE A 128 12.98 6.02 0.41
CA ILE A 128 13.26 6.34 -0.99
C ILE A 128 14.13 7.61 -1.08
N PRO A 129 14.93 7.79 -2.15
CA PRO A 129 15.66 9.04 -2.34
C PRO A 129 14.71 10.23 -2.50
N ALA A 130 15.14 11.44 -2.14
CA ALA A 130 14.29 12.64 -2.15
C ALA A 130 13.67 12.95 -3.52
N ASN A 131 14.40 12.69 -4.61
CA ASN A 131 13.89 12.82 -5.99
C ASN A 131 12.93 11.69 -6.41
N GLY A 132 12.77 10.65 -5.57
CA GLY A 132 11.74 9.62 -5.68
C GLY A 132 10.40 10.03 -5.06
N VAL A 133 10.35 11.10 -4.27
CA VAL A 133 9.11 11.56 -3.61
C VAL A 133 8.20 12.26 -4.62
N PRO A 134 6.89 11.96 -4.68
CA PRO A 134 5.94 12.59 -5.60
C PRO A 134 5.96 14.13 -5.51
N ILE A 135 6.23 14.79 -6.64
CA ILE A 135 6.13 16.25 -6.77
C ILE A 135 4.65 16.62 -6.82
N GLN A 136 3.83 15.82 -7.47
CA GLN A 136 2.39 16.03 -7.46
C GLN A 136 1.77 15.37 -6.23
N LEU A 137 1.65 16.16 -5.15
CA LEU A 137 0.77 15.88 -4.02
C LEU A 137 -0.47 16.76 -4.21
N GLY A 138 -1.55 16.17 -4.71
CA GLY A 138 -2.73 16.91 -5.14
C GLY A 138 -3.97 16.55 -4.34
N LEU A 139 -4.96 17.43 -4.39
CA LEU A 139 -6.29 17.17 -3.85
C LEU A 139 -7.32 17.23 -4.99
N TYR A 140 -8.29 16.31 -5.01
CA TYR A 140 -9.33 16.25 -6.02
C TYR A 140 -10.72 16.06 -5.41
N ALA A 141 -11.77 16.45 -6.12
CA ALA A 141 -13.14 16.08 -5.80
C ALA A 141 -13.54 14.82 -6.56
N PRO A 142 -14.28 13.87 -5.95
CA PRO A 142 -14.79 12.70 -6.65
C PRO A 142 -15.52 13.08 -7.94
N SER A 143 -15.34 12.27 -8.97
CA SER A 143 -15.89 12.46 -10.31
C SER A 143 -16.26 11.10 -10.92
N PRO A 144 -16.92 11.02 -12.07
CA PRO A 144 -17.14 9.73 -12.73
C PRO A 144 -15.84 8.94 -12.99
N ASN A 145 -14.70 9.64 -13.13
CA ASN A 145 -13.37 9.04 -13.29
C ASN A 145 -12.67 8.71 -11.97
N ASN A 146 -13.18 9.20 -10.83
CA ASN A 146 -12.73 8.91 -9.47
C ASN A 146 -13.98 8.75 -8.59
N PRO A 147 -14.67 7.60 -8.64
CA PRO A 147 -16.03 7.46 -8.15
C PRO A 147 -16.13 7.72 -6.63
N PRO A 148 -17.34 8.04 -6.13
CA PRO A 148 -17.58 8.16 -4.70
C PRO A 148 -17.12 6.89 -3.97
N GLY A 149 -16.24 7.04 -2.97
CA GLY A 149 -15.65 5.94 -2.20
C GLY A 149 -14.13 5.82 -2.32
N GLU A 150 -13.51 6.39 -3.36
CA GLU A 150 -12.05 6.52 -3.45
C GLU A 150 -11.59 7.68 -2.56
N GLN A 151 -10.86 7.38 -1.47
CA GLN A 151 -10.36 8.38 -0.53
C GLN A 151 -9.03 8.99 -1.00
N GLY A 152 -8.26 8.25 -1.78
CA GLY A 152 -6.99 8.66 -2.35
C GLY A 152 -6.51 7.66 -3.39
N ALA A 153 -5.46 8.04 -4.10
CA ALA A 153 -4.76 7.19 -5.05
C ALA A 153 -3.32 7.63 -5.26
N PHE A 154 -2.40 6.68 -5.19
CA PHE A 154 -1.08 6.78 -5.79
C PHE A 154 -1.10 6.26 -7.24
N ARG A 155 -0.60 7.07 -8.18
CA ARG A 155 -0.58 6.77 -9.61
C ARG A 155 0.86 6.56 -10.07
N PRO A 156 1.28 5.32 -10.38
CA PRO A 156 2.64 5.05 -10.82
C PRO A 156 2.95 5.60 -12.23
N ASN A 157 1.93 5.90 -13.05
CA ASN A 157 2.11 6.32 -14.45
C ASN A 157 2.66 7.75 -14.60
N ASP A 158 2.19 8.67 -13.75
CA ASP A 158 2.65 10.06 -13.66
C ASP A 158 3.43 10.35 -12.36
N TRP A 159 3.50 9.36 -11.46
CA TRP A 159 4.15 9.43 -10.15
C TRP A 159 3.51 10.46 -9.21
N SER A 160 2.18 10.48 -9.16
CA SER A 160 1.39 11.39 -8.35
C SER A 160 0.70 10.72 -7.15
N LEU A 161 0.49 11.49 -6.07
CA LEU A 161 -0.30 11.11 -4.91
C LEU A 161 -1.47 12.09 -4.81
N LEU A 162 -2.70 11.58 -4.96
CA LEU A 162 -3.91 12.39 -5.00
C LEU A 162 -4.84 11.99 -3.87
N LEU A 163 -5.40 12.94 -3.14
CA LEU A 163 -6.38 12.68 -2.07
C LEU A 163 -7.72 13.34 -2.36
N SER A 164 -8.79 12.67 -1.98
CA SER A 164 -10.15 13.18 -2.09
C SER A 164 -10.41 14.28 -1.05
N VAL A 165 -10.91 15.43 -1.48
CA VAL A 165 -11.31 16.53 -0.58
C VAL A 165 -12.62 16.25 0.14
N SER A 166 -13.39 15.24 -0.29
CA SER A 166 -14.69 14.92 0.30
C SER A 166 -14.60 14.58 1.77
N GLU A 167 -13.53 13.90 2.17
CA GLU A 167 -13.28 13.54 3.57
C GLU A 167 -13.11 14.78 4.45
N LEU A 168 -12.67 15.92 3.90
CA LEU A 168 -12.47 17.15 4.67
C LEU A 168 -13.74 18.01 4.77
N ALA A 169 -14.79 17.73 3.99
CA ALA A 169 -16.03 18.51 3.98
C ALA A 169 -16.68 18.69 5.38
N PRO A 170 -16.71 17.66 6.26
CA PRO A 170 -17.31 17.81 7.60
C PRO A 170 -16.59 18.86 8.47
N MET A 171 -15.28 19.08 8.27
CA MET A 171 -14.51 20.03 9.08
C MET A 171 -15.06 21.45 8.97
N PHE A 172 -15.58 21.82 7.79
CA PHE A 172 -16.11 23.16 7.52
C PHE A 172 -17.51 23.40 8.11
N ARG A 173 -18.14 22.35 8.66
CA ARG A 173 -19.45 22.43 9.33
C ARG A 173 -19.32 22.68 10.84
N ILE A 174 -18.11 22.57 11.39
CA ILE A 174 -17.84 22.75 12.81
C ILE A 174 -17.87 24.24 13.14
N LYS A 175 -18.77 24.62 14.06
CA LYS A 175 -18.94 26.03 14.49
C LYS A 175 -18.10 26.39 15.70
N LYS A 176 -17.80 25.40 16.55
CA LYS A 176 -17.00 25.56 17.76
C LYS A 176 -16.11 24.34 17.94
N ALA A 177 -14.82 24.58 18.11
CA ALA A 177 -13.85 23.54 18.43
C ALA A 177 -14.00 23.14 19.90
N GLU A 178 -14.13 21.83 20.17
CA GLU A 178 -14.17 21.32 21.54
C GLU A 178 -12.77 21.31 22.19
N PRO A 179 -12.69 21.60 23.51
CA PRO A 179 -11.44 21.56 24.24
C PRO A 179 -10.93 20.13 24.44
N LEU A 180 -9.61 19.99 24.65
CA LEU A 180 -8.96 18.70 24.91
C LEU A 180 -9.50 17.96 26.15
N SER A 181 -10.09 18.68 27.12
CA SER A 181 -10.67 18.09 28.33
C SER A 181 -11.86 17.16 28.05
N ASN A 182 -12.50 17.28 26.89
CA ASN A 182 -13.53 16.36 26.41
C ASN A 182 -12.99 15.51 25.25
N ILE A 183 -12.19 14.50 25.60
CA ILE A 183 -11.43 13.69 24.63
C ILE A 183 -12.36 12.97 23.65
N ALA A 184 -13.53 12.49 24.10
CA ALA A 184 -14.47 11.76 23.25
C ALA A 184 -15.03 12.64 22.12
N ASP A 185 -15.55 13.81 22.47
CA ASP A 185 -16.13 14.74 21.49
C ASP A 185 -15.06 15.33 20.59
N ARG A 186 -13.89 15.67 21.15
CA ARG A 186 -12.76 16.16 20.36
C ARG A 186 -12.27 15.12 19.36
N ARG A 187 -12.20 13.84 19.77
CA ARG A 187 -11.85 12.74 18.87
C ARG A 187 -12.85 12.68 17.71
N GLN A 188 -14.15 12.74 17.99
CA GLN A 188 -15.18 12.71 16.95
C GLN A 188 -15.07 13.90 15.99
N GLN A 189 -14.79 15.11 16.51
CA GLN A 189 -14.62 16.30 15.68
C GLN A 189 -13.39 16.24 14.76
N LEU A 190 -12.32 15.61 15.21
CA LEU A 190 -11.06 15.49 14.46
C LEU A 190 -10.98 14.24 13.59
N ASP A 191 -12.00 13.38 13.61
CA ASP A 191 -12.03 12.14 12.83
C ASP A 191 -11.82 12.36 11.32
N PRO A 192 -12.38 13.40 10.68
CA PRO A 192 -12.11 13.67 9.27
C PRO A 192 -10.62 13.97 8.98
N LEU A 193 -9.92 14.66 9.90
CA LEU A 193 -8.48 14.92 9.77
C LEU A 193 -7.65 13.66 10.00
N LYS A 194 -8.10 12.79 10.92
CA LYS A 194 -7.50 11.47 11.13
C LYS A 194 -7.60 10.63 9.86
N VAL A 195 -8.79 10.54 9.25
CA VAL A 195 -9.02 9.80 8.00
C VAL A 195 -8.11 10.35 6.90
N PHE A 196 -8.04 11.68 6.74
CA PHE A 196 -7.14 12.29 5.77
C PHE A 196 -5.65 11.94 5.99
N ALA A 197 -5.18 11.94 7.24
CA ALA A 197 -3.80 11.57 7.59
C ALA A 197 -3.53 10.07 7.36
N ASP A 198 -4.48 9.21 7.71
CA ASP A 198 -4.47 7.77 7.44
C ASP A 198 -4.33 7.50 5.93
N THR A 199 -5.23 8.07 5.12
CA THR A 199 -5.21 7.93 3.65
C THR A 199 -3.90 8.45 3.06
N LEU A 200 -3.40 9.60 3.51
CA LEU A 200 -2.11 10.13 3.03
C LEU A 200 -0.95 9.16 3.31
N TYR A 201 -0.91 8.54 4.49
CA TYR A 201 0.12 7.57 4.84
C TYR A 201 -0.02 6.26 4.05
N HIS A 202 -1.25 5.81 3.83
CA HIS A 202 -1.58 4.66 2.98
C HIS A 202 -1.09 4.87 1.53
N GLU A 203 -1.46 5.97 0.89
CA GLU A 203 -1.04 6.24 -0.50
C GLU A 203 0.47 6.45 -0.62
N ALA A 204 1.10 7.06 0.38
CA ALA A 204 2.56 7.17 0.42
C ALA A 204 3.22 5.79 0.55
N ARG A 205 2.60 4.82 1.23
CA ARG A 205 3.11 3.45 1.26
C ARG A 205 3.10 2.85 -0.14
N HIS A 206 2.06 3.05 -0.94
CA HIS A 206 2.07 2.62 -2.34
C HIS A 206 3.23 3.23 -3.13
N CYS A 207 3.50 4.53 -2.98
CA CYS A 207 4.67 5.16 -3.60
C CYS A 207 5.98 4.44 -3.25
N GLN A 208 6.17 4.12 -1.97
CA GLN A 208 7.36 3.43 -1.48
C GLN A 208 7.46 1.99 -2.03
N GLN A 209 6.34 1.25 -2.05
CA GLN A 209 6.25 -0.09 -2.61
C GLN A 209 6.63 -0.12 -4.09
N TRP A 210 6.02 0.75 -4.90
CA TRP A 210 6.30 0.83 -6.33
C TRP A 210 7.76 1.16 -6.61
N PHE A 211 8.36 2.08 -5.85
CA PHE A 211 9.77 2.43 -6.00
C PHE A 211 10.69 1.20 -5.82
N TRP A 212 10.51 0.46 -4.73
CA TRP A 212 11.37 -0.69 -4.43
C TRP A 212 11.06 -1.92 -5.28
N VAL A 213 9.80 -2.10 -5.71
CA VAL A 213 9.43 -3.10 -6.72
C VAL A 213 10.15 -2.82 -8.04
N TYR A 214 10.14 -1.57 -8.51
CA TYR A 214 10.86 -1.16 -9.71
C TYR A 214 12.37 -1.37 -9.57
N ALA A 215 12.95 -1.10 -8.40
CA ALA A 215 14.36 -1.36 -8.16
C ALA A 215 14.67 -2.87 -8.29
N LEU A 216 13.88 -3.73 -7.64
CA LEU A 216 14.08 -5.18 -7.63
C LEU A 216 13.99 -5.80 -9.02
N VAL A 217 12.98 -5.45 -9.82
CA VAL A 217 12.78 -6.05 -11.15
C VAL A 217 13.81 -5.59 -12.17
N GLN A 218 14.35 -4.37 -12.01
CA GLN A 218 15.37 -3.81 -12.92
C GLN A 218 16.79 -4.27 -12.58
N GLN A 219 17.14 -4.34 -11.29
CA GLN A 219 18.50 -4.68 -10.84
C GLN A 219 18.75 -6.18 -10.72
N HIS A 220 17.70 -6.96 -10.44
CA HIS A 220 17.78 -8.42 -10.29
C HIS A 220 16.76 -9.14 -11.18
N PRO A 221 16.83 -8.98 -12.51
CA PRO A 221 15.90 -9.65 -13.43
C PRO A 221 15.99 -11.17 -13.35
N ASP A 222 17.14 -11.71 -12.91
CA ASP A 222 17.35 -13.13 -12.68
C ASP A 222 16.54 -13.70 -11.50
N ASN A 223 15.91 -12.85 -10.68
CA ASN A 223 14.90 -13.30 -9.71
C ASN A 223 13.60 -13.79 -10.39
N PHE A 224 13.42 -13.51 -11.67
CA PHE A 224 12.18 -13.63 -12.41
C PHE A 224 12.34 -14.43 -13.72
N GLU A 225 13.15 -15.50 -13.70
CA GLU A 225 13.56 -16.28 -14.89
C GLU A 225 12.39 -16.75 -15.77
N THR A 226 11.23 -17.06 -15.19
CA THR A 226 10.04 -17.52 -15.93
C THR A 226 9.22 -16.40 -16.56
N ILE A 227 9.48 -15.14 -16.19
CA ILE A 227 8.77 -13.94 -16.64
C ILE A 227 9.76 -12.79 -16.88
N PRO A 228 10.74 -12.96 -17.79
CA PRO A 228 11.86 -12.03 -17.95
C PRO A 228 11.44 -10.62 -18.42
N ASN A 229 10.24 -10.46 -18.99
CA ASN A 229 9.74 -9.16 -19.42
C ASN A 229 9.31 -8.25 -18.25
N ILE A 230 9.19 -8.77 -17.02
CA ILE A 230 8.90 -7.94 -15.83
C ILE A 230 9.93 -6.82 -15.64
N ALA A 231 11.18 -7.00 -16.07
CA ALA A 231 12.21 -5.97 -15.99
C ALA A 231 11.94 -4.77 -16.92
N LYS A 232 11.14 -4.95 -17.97
CA LYS A 232 10.73 -3.90 -18.92
C LYS A 232 9.47 -3.17 -18.49
N TRP A 233 8.72 -3.74 -17.55
CA TRP A 233 7.44 -3.21 -17.08
C TRP A 233 7.52 -1.80 -16.51
N PRO A 234 8.52 -1.42 -15.66
CA PRO A 234 8.61 -0.07 -15.11
C PRO A 234 8.65 1.01 -16.20
N ALA A 235 9.41 0.80 -17.28
CA ALA A 235 9.51 1.75 -18.38
C ALA A 235 8.19 1.89 -19.16
N ALA A 236 7.40 0.82 -19.27
CA ALA A 236 6.10 0.83 -19.94
C ALA A 236 4.97 1.45 -19.11
N MET A 237 5.17 1.63 -17.81
CA MET A 237 4.21 2.33 -16.95
C MET A 237 4.21 3.84 -17.18
N VAL A 238 5.29 4.39 -17.73
CA VAL A 238 5.43 5.83 -17.95
C VAL A 238 4.47 6.29 -19.06
N HIS A 239 3.41 7.00 -18.67
CA HIS A 239 2.47 7.66 -19.58
C HIS A 239 2.16 9.08 -19.12
N GLY A 240 2.11 10.03 -20.06
CA GLY A 240 1.50 11.34 -19.86
C GLY A 240 2.48 12.43 -19.41
N GLN A 241 2.80 13.32 -20.38
CA GLN A 241 3.36 14.67 -20.26
C GLN A 241 4.40 14.91 -19.15
N SER A 242 5.67 14.78 -19.53
CA SER A 242 6.69 15.65 -18.99
C SER A 242 6.26 17.11 -19.17
N ALA A 243 6.08 17.78 -18.04
CA ALA A 243 6.13 19.21 -17.75
C ALA A 243 5.70 20.24 -18.82
N ARG A 244 5.27 21.39 -18.27
CA ARG A 244 5.49 22.69 -18.91
C ARG A 244 6.90 22.70 -19.55
N ASP A 245 6.96 22.96 -20.85
CA ASP A 245 8.09 22.83 -21.79
C ASP A 245 8.26 21.47 -22.50
N ALA A 246 7.62 21.40 -23.67
CA ALA A 246 7.63 20.31 -24.64
C ALA A 246 8.97 20.10 -25.38
N THR A 247 10.08 20.67 -24.90
CA THR A 247 11.38 20.57 -25.59
C THR A 247 12.53 20.03 -24.73
N THR A 248 12.40 19.87 -23.41
CA THR A 248 13.55 19.45 -22.57
C THR A 248 13.27 18.70 -21.27
N SER A 249 12.04 18.61 -20.76
CA SER A 249 11.81 17.99 -19.44
C SER A 249 11.51 16.49 -19.54
N LYS A 250 12.10 15.67 -18.66
CA LYS A 250 11.65 14.28 -18.42
C LYS A 250 10.45 14.29 -17.47
N SER A 251 9.52 13.35 -17.61
CA SER A 251 8.43 13.23 -16.62
C SER A 251 8.99 12.76 -15.27
N GLN A 252 8.27 13.02 -14.18
CA GLN A 252 8.70 12.53 -12.87
C GLN A 252 8.76 11.00 -12.86
N ALA A 253 7.72 10.31 -13.35
CA ALA A 253 7.70 8.86 -13.46
C ALA A 253 8.94 8.31 -14.19
N GLN A 254 9.35 8.94 -15.30
CA GLN A 254 10.58 8.54 -16.01
C GLN A 254 11.83 8.72 -15.14
N THR A 255 11.94 9.85 -14.45
CA THR A 255 13.06 10.11 -13.52
C THR A 255 13.11 9.07 -12.41
N VAL A 256 11.97 8.66 -11.89
CA VAL A 256 11.89 7.67 -10.81
C VAL A 256 12.22 6.27 -11.29
N VAL A 257 11.78 5.87 -12.48
CA VAL A 257 12.18 4.58 -13.07
C VAL A 257 13.70 4.51 -13.23
N GLU A 258 14.33 5.57 -13.78
CA GLU A 258 15.78 5.66 -13.94
C GLU A 258 16.54 5.67 -12.61
N LEU A 259 15.96 6.26 -11.58
CA LEU A 259 16.50 6.31 -10.22
C LEU A 259 16.42 4.94 -9.54
N ALA A 260 15.25 4.29 -9.58
CA ALA A 260 15.03 2.98 -8.99
C ALA A 260 15.96 1.92 -9.62
N ALA A 261 16.29 2.04 -10.91
CA ALA A 261 17.24 1.17 -11.59
C ALA A 261 18.68 1.24 -11.03
N LYS A 262 19.02 2.30 -10.27
CA LYS A 262 20.38 2.57 -9.76
C LYS A 262 20.46 2.57 -8.24
N GLN A 263 19.34 2.78 -7.55
CA GLN A 263 19.30 2.88 -6.10
C GLN A 263 19.61 1.52 -5.46
N PRO A 264 20.70 1.36 -4.69
CA PRO A 264 21.02 0.08 -4.06
C PRO A 264 19.86 -0.41 -3.21
N ILE A 265 19.46 -1.66 -3.42
CA ILE A 265 18.41 -2.30 -2.65
C ILE A 265 19.01 -2.78 -1.32
N PRO A 266 18.43 -2.42 -0.16
CA PRO A 266 18.94 -2.92 1.11
C PRO A 266 18.90 -4.44 1.18
N ALA A 267 19.96 -5.03 1.74
CA ALA A 267 20.17 -6.46 1.79
C ALA A 267 19.49 -7.11 3.01
N ASP A 268 18.16 -7.01 3.09
CA ASP A 268 17.35 -7.72 4.09
C ASP A 268 16.52 -8.83 3.45
N THR A 269 16.77 -10.08 3.84
CA THR A 269 16.16 -11.25 3.20
C THR A 269 14.63 -11.26 3.32
N ALA A 270 14.09 -10.94 4.50
CA ALA A 270 12.65 -10.98 4.73
C ALA A 270 11.92 -9.94 3.88
N THR A 271 12.44 -8.72 3.84
CA THR A 271 11.94 -7.63 3.01
C THR A 271 12.01 -7.99 1.52
N LEU A 272 13.15 -8.51 1.06
CA LEU A 272 13.33 -8.91 -0.33
C LEU A 272 12.33 -9.99 -0.75
N ILE A 273 12.01 -10.95 0.13
CA ILE A 273 10.97 -11.96 -0.12
C ILE A 273 9.62 -11.27 -0.32
N SER A 274 9.29 -10.29 0.53
CA SER A 274 8.02 -9.58 0.40
C SER A 274 7.95 -8.72 -0.87
N LEU A 275 9.00 -7.96 -1.17
CA LEU A 275 9.12 -7.18 -2.40
C LEU A 275 8.96 -8.05 -3.65
N LYS A 276 9.52 -9.27 -3.64
CA LYS A 276 9.35 -10.21 -4.76
C LYS A 276 7.89 -10.63 -4.94
N ARG A 277 7.16 -10.89 -3.84
CA ARG A 277 5.73 -11.23 -3.88
C ARG A 277 4.89 -10.06 -4.39
N MET A 278 5.15 -8.85 -3.90
CA MET A 278 4.52 -7.63 -4.39
C MET A 278 4.80 -7.43 -5.88
N ALA A 279 6.06 -7.59 -6.33
CA ALA A 279 6.45 -7.42 -7.73
C ALA A 279 5.69 -8.36 -8.67
N VAL A 280 5.64 -9.66 -8.34
CA VAL A 280 4.91 -10.63 -9.17
C VAL A 280 3.40 -10.35 -9.17
N GLY A 281 2.82 -10.06 -7.99
CA GLY A 281 1.41 -9.76 -7.84
C GLY A 281 0.97 -8.49 -8.60
N GLN A 282 1.72 -7.39 -8.45
CA GLN A 282 1.46 -6.14 -9.15
C GLN A 282 1.67 -6.27 -10.66
N TYR A 283 2.67 -7.05 -11.09
CA TYR A 283 2.91 -7.27 -12.52
C TYR A 283 1.74 -7.99 -13.20
N VAL A 284 1.28 -9.11 -12.63
CA VAL A 284 0.12 -9.83 -13.19
C VAL A 284 -1.15 -8.98 -13.14
N TYR A 285 -1.33 -8.16 -12.10
CA TYR A 285 -2.42 -7.18 -12.03
C TYR A 285 -2.36 -6.17 -13.17
N VAL A 286 -1.21 -5.54 -13.42
CA VAL A 286 -1.07 -4.56 -14.51
C VAL A 286 -1.27 -5.20 -15.88
N LEU A 287 -0.72 -6.39 -16.12
CA LEU A 287 -0.98 -7.13 -17.36
C LEU A 287 -2.49 -7.39 -17.55
N ASN A 288 -3.21 -7.72 -16.47
CA ASN A 288 -4.66 -7.89 -16.52
C ASN A 288 -5.40 -6.60 -16.90
N VAL A 289 -5.00 -5.47 -16.30
CA VAL A 289 -5.53 -4.14 -16.65
C VAL A 289 -5.26 -3.85 -18.12
N TRP A 290 -4.05 -4.05 -18.60
CA TRP A 290 -3.69 -3.83 -20.01
C TRP A 290 -4.48 -4.72 -20.97
N ARG A 291 -4.71 -5.99 -20.63
CA ARG A 291 -5.58 -6.90 -21.41
C ARG A 291 -6.98 -6.34 -21.53
N LYS A 292 -7.56 -5.91 -20.40
CA LYS A 292 -8.93 -5.38 -20.36
C LYS A 292 -9.07 -4.10 -21.19
N TYR A 293 -8.13 -3.16 -21.05
CA TYR A 293 -8.17 -1.88 -21.75
C TYR A 293 -7.53 -1.92 -23.14
N ASN A 294 -7.13 -3.10 -23.62
CA ASN A 294 -6.46 -3.30 -24.90
C ASN A 294 -5.22 -2.40 -25.08
N TYR A 295 -4.48 -2.18 -23.99
CA TYR A 295 -3.22 -1.47 -24.03
C TYR A 295 -2.09 -2.45 -24.34
N LEU A 296 -1.23 -2.11 -25.30
CA LEU A 296 -0.08 -2.91 -25.71
C LEU A 296 1.21 -2.14 -25.39
N PRO A 297 1.97 -2.55 -24.37
CA PRO A 297 3.27 -1.93 -24.10
C PRO A 297 4.24 -2.22 -25.25
N SER A 298 5.24 -1.37 -25.43
CA SER A 298 6.23 -1.49 -26.52
C SER A 298 6.96 -2.85 -26.58
N TYR A 299 7.08 -3.56 -25.45
CA TYR A 299 7.72 -4.87 -25.38
C TYR A 299 6.78 -6.06 -25.63
N LEU A 300 5.47 -5.83 -25.80
CA LEU A 300 4.46 -6.84 -26.15
C LEU A 300 3.73 -6.37 -27.43
N PRO A 301 4.22 -6.77 -28.62
CA PRO A 301 3.84 -6.12 -29.88
C PRO A 301 2.40 -6.38 -30.34
N ASN A 302 1.70 -7.33 -29.74
CA ASN A 302 0.34 -7.70 -30.11
C ASN A 302 -0.41 -8.37 -28.95
N ARG A 303 -1.71 -8.58 -29.13
CA ARG A 303 -2.58 -9.21 -28.12
C ARG A 303 -2.16 -10.63 -27.74
N ALA A 304 -1.64 -11.42 -28.68
CA ALA A 304 -1.18 -12.78 -28.40
C ALA A 304 0.05 -12.75 -27.47
N ALA A 305 1.01 -11.88 -27.74
CA ALA A 305 2.17 -11.68 -26.87
C ALA A 305 1.78 -11.19 -25.47
N LEU A 306 0.78 -10.32 -25.37
CA LEU A 306 0.24 -9.86 -24.09
C LEU A 306 -0.45 -11.02 -23.32
N GLU A 307 -1.25 -11.83 -23.99
CA GLU A 307 -1.89 -12.99 -23.37
C GLU A 307 -0.86 -14.02 -22.89
N ASP A 308 0.14 -14.33 -23.73
CA ASP A 308 1.22 -15.27 -23.38
C ASP A 308 2.02 -14.78 -22.17
N GLU A 309 2.33 -13.48 -22.09
CA GLU A 309 3.00 -12.89 -20.93
C GLU A 309 2.13 -12.95 -19.68
N PHE A 310 0.83 -12.64 -19.80
CA PHE A 310 -0.10 -12.73 -18.69
C PHE A 310 -0.20 -14.16 -18.16
N GLN A 311 -0.29 -15.18 -19.01
CA GLN A 311 -0.37 -16.57 -18.56
C GLN A 311 0.92 -17.02 -17.86
N ARG A 312 2.10 -16.58 -18.32
CA ARG A 312 3.37 -16.81 -17.60
C ARG A 312 3.40 -16.10 -16.25
N ALA A 313 3.00 -14.83 -16.19
CA ALA A 313 2.92 -14.06 -14.95
C ALA A 313 1.93 -14.65 -13.95
N ARG A 314 0.77 -15.09 -14.42
CA ARG A 314 -0.25 -15.79 -13.63
C ARG A 314 0.29 -17.09 -13.04
N ALA A 315 0.95 -17.92 -13.85
CA ALA A 315 1.56 -19.16 -13.36
C ALA A 315 2.65 -18.90 -12.30
N ALA A 316 3.49 -17.89 -12.52
CA ALA A 316 4.51 -17.48 -11.55
C ALA A 316 3.89 -16.94 -10.25
N ALA A 317 2.78 -16.20 -10.33
CA ALA A 317 2.05 -15.69 -9.18
C ALA A 317 1.42 -16.83 -8.36
N ILE A 318 0.73 -17.77 -9.02
CA ILE A 318 0.11 -18.93 -8.35
C ILE A 318 1.17 -19.70 -7.56
N ASP A 319 2.31 -19.94 -8.21
CA ASP A 319 3.41 -20.66 -7.59
C ASP A 319 4.02 -19.93 -6.38
N LEU A 320 4.25 -18.62 -6.50
CA LEU A 320 4.90 -17.84 -5.45
C LEU A 320 3.97 -17.54 -4.27
N LEU A 321 2.66 -17.42 -4.52
CA LEU A 321 1.67 -16.93 -3.55
C LEU A 321 0.82 -18.04 -2.92
N GLN A 322 1.07 -19.31 -3.25
CA GLN A 322 0.31 -20.47 -2.73
C GLN A 322 0.38 -20.69 -1.20
N HIS A 323 1.32 -20.05 -0.50
CA HIS A 323 1.52 -20.17 0.96
C HIS A 323 1.76 -18.82 1.64
N VAL A 324 1.10 -17.77 1.16
CA VAL A 324 1.34 -16.38 1.61
C VAL A 324 0.16 -15.79 2.37
N GLY A 325 -1.03 -16.39 2.29
CA GLY A 325 -2.21 -15.94 2.99
C GLY A 325 -2.21 -16.28 4.49
N ILE A 326 -3.22 -15.79 5.21
CA ILE A 326 -3.42 -16.06 6.64
C ILE A 326 -3.36 -17.57 6.93
N GLY A 327 -2.46 -17.96 7.83
CA GLY A 327 -2.27 -19.36 8.20
C GLY A 327 -1.62 -20.22 7.11
N GLY A 328 -0.94 -19.61 6.14
CA GLY A 328 -0.27 -20.29 5.04
C GLY A 328 -1.22 -20.70 3.90
N THR A 329 -2.39 -20.07 3.80
CA THR A 329 -3.36 -20.30 2.72
C THR A 329 -2.86 -19.75 1.38
N PRO A 330 -3.34 -20.29 0.25
CA PRO A 330 -3.06 -19.70 -1.06
C PRO A 330 -3.81 -18.39 -1.23
N ILE A 331 -3.14 -17.42 -1.87
CA ILE A 331 -3.84 -16.26 -2.43
C ILE A 331 -4.48 -16.68 -3.75
N ASP A 332 -5.77 -16.40 -3.91
CA ASP A 332 -6.46 -16.56 -5.19
C ASP A 332 -5.97 -15.47 -6.16
N VAL A 333 -5.09 -15.86 -7.07
CA VAL A 333 -4.47 -14.94 -8.04
C VAL A 333 -5.50 -14.35 -9.01
N ASP A 334 -6.52 -15.12 -9.39
CA ASP A 334 -7.53 -14.66 -10.34
C ASP A 334 -8.46 -13.63 -9.69
N ALA A 335 -8.90 -13.89 -8.45
CA ALA A 335 -9.66 -12.92 -7.67
C ALA A 335 -8.80 -11.68 -7.35
N MET A 336 -7.52 -11.87 -6.99
CA MET A 336 -6.59 -10.78 -6.69
C MET A 336 -6.47 -9.79 -7.86
N VAL A 337 -6.38 -10.28 -9.11
CA VAL A 337 -6.24 -9.42 -10.30
C VAL A 337 -7.57 -9.00 -10.91
N ALA A 338 -8.68 -9.61 -10.48
CA ALA A 338 -10.01 -9.14 -10.84
C ALA A 338 -10.18 -7.69 -10.40
N GLU A 339 -10.98 -6.94 -11.15
CA GLU A 339 -11.04 -5.49 -10.99
C GLU A 339 -11.35 -5.03 -9.56
N PRO A 340 -10.78 -3.89 -9.13
CA PRO A 340 -10.92 -3.37 -7.77
C PRO A 340 -12.36 -3.07 -7.33
N ASN A 341 -13.34 -3.15 -8.23
CA ASN A 341 -14.74 -2.75 -7.98
C ASN A 341 -15.74 -3.91 -7.99
N THR A 342 -15.28 -5.16 -8.10
CA THR A 342 -16.20 -6.32 -8.04
C THR A 342 -16.51 -6.72 -6.60
N CYS A 343 -15.51 -6.69 -5.71
CA CYS A 343 -15.68 -6.92 -4.29
C CYS A 343 -14.58 -6.23 -3.48
N TYR A 344 -14.96 -5.47 -2.44
CA TYR A 344 -14.02 -4.82 -1.52
C TYR A 344 -13.06 -5.84 -0.86
N CYS A 345 -13.54 -7.05 -0.57
CA CYS A 345 -12.72 -8.10 0.04
C CYS A 345 -11.60 -8.58 -0.90
N ASP A 346 -11.83 -8.65 -2.22
CA ASP A 346 -10.80 -9.09 -3.17
C ASP A 346 -9.73 -8.02 -3.36
N TYR A 347 -10.13 -6.75 -3.29
CA TYR A 347 -9.22 -5.61 -3.27
C TYR A 347 -8.33 -5.64 -2.03
N THR A 348 -8.90 -5.73 -0.82
CA THR A 348 -8.12 -5.71 0.42
C THR A 348 -7.26 -6.97 0.61
N ALA A 349 -7.60 -8.08 -0.06
CA ALA A 349 -6.84 -9.34 -0.06
C ALA A 349 -5.54 -9.30 -0.89
N ARG A 350 -5.23 -8.21 -1.61
CA ARG A 350 -3.98 -8.07 -2.35
C ARG A 350 -2.80 -7.85 -1.40
N PRO A 351 -1.63 -8.50 -1.59
CA PRO A 351 -0.48 -8.35 -0.70
C PRO A 351 -0.04 -6.90 -0.46
N TRP A 352 0.02 -6.09 -1.52
CA TRP A 352 0.44 -4.69 -1.43
C TRP A 352 -0.65 -3.79 -0.82
N GLU A 353 -1.92 -4.14 -0.98
CA GLU A 353 -3.04 -3.42 -0.34
C GLU A 353 -3.08 -3.71 1.15
N ASN A 354 -2.98 -4.99 1.57
CA ASN A 354 -2.89 -5.34 3.00
C ASN A 354 -1.78 -4.56 3.71
N ASP A 355 -0.63 -4.45 3.07
CA ASP A 355 0.52 -3.72 3.60
C ASP A 355 0.29 -2.20 3.70
N ALA A 356 -0.41 -1.61 2.72
CA ALA A 356 -0.82 -0.19 2.76
C ALA A 356 -1.93 0.08 3.79
N PHE A 357 -2.95 -0.80 3.88
CA PHE A 357 -3.99 -0.74 4.91
C PHE A 357 -3.39 -0.83 6.31
N PHE A 358 -2.40 -1.71 6.51
CA PHE A 358 -1.70 -1.79 7.78
C PHE A 358 -1.02 -0.47 8.15
N CYS A 359 -0.35 0.17 7.20
CA CYS A 359 0.26 1.50 7.40
C CYS A 359 -0.78 2.52 7.83
N GLY A 360 -1.93 2.57 7.13
CA GLY A 360 -3.05 3.44 7.45
C GLY A 360 -3.61 3.20 8.86
N GLU A 361 -3.92 1.95 9.20
CA GLU A 361 -4.42 1.57 10.53
C GLU A 361 -3.41 1.92 11.65
N THR A 362 -2.11 1.79 11.37
CA THR A 362 -1.03 2.20 12.29
C THR A 362 -1.00 3.71 12.47
N ALA A 363 -1.15 4.49 11.40
CA ALA A 363 -1.26 5.95 11.50
C ALA A 363 -2.50 6.36 12.31
N THR A 364 -3.65 5.70 12.10
CA THR A 364 -4.87 5.88 12.91
C THR A 364 -4.61 5.58 14.40
N ALA A 365 -3.85 4.53 14.73
CA ALA A 365 -3.54 4.17 16.11
C ALA A 365 -2.68 5.24 16.81
N TYR A 366 -1.61 5.72 16.15
CA TYR A 366 -0.80 6.81 16.68
C TYR A 366 -1.58 8.13 16.78
N TRP A 367 -2.54 8.40 15.88
CA TRP A 367 -3.33 9.63 15.94
C TRP A 367 -4.16 9.66 17.22
N GLY A 368 -4.78 8.53 17.55
CA GLY A 368 -5.50 8.37 18.81
C GLY A 368 -4.59 8.55 20.03
N ALA A 369 -3.36 8.00 19.98
CA ALA A 369 -2.39 8.13 21.06
C ALA A 369 -1.96 9.57 21.33
N GLU A 370 -1.74 10.38 20.28
CA GLU A 370 -1.43 11.81 20.41
C GLU A 370 -2.62 12.63 20.97
N LEU A 371 -3.85 12.09 20.92
CA LEU A 371 -5.03 12.63 21.62
C LEU A 371 -5.20 12.11 23.06
N GLY A 372 -4.23 11.34 23.58
CA GLY A 372 -4.26 10.78 24.93
C GLY A 372 -4.99 9.44 25.07
N LEU A 373 -5.32 8.77 23.96
CA LEU A 373 -5.89 7.41 24.00
C LEU A 373 -4.78 6.37 24.16
N ALA A 374 -5.14 5.18 24.64
CA ALA A 374 -4.20 4.06 24.69
C ALA A 374 -3.74 3.68 23.26
N LEU A 375 -2.43 3.58 23.07
CA LEU A 375 -1.84 3.13 21.82
C LEU A 375 -2.16 1.65 21.58
N LYS A 376 -2.87 1.35 20.49
CA LYS A 376 -3.21 -0.01 20.06
C LYS A 376 -2.35 -0.40 18.87
N THR A 377 -1.23 -1.06 19.13
CA THR A 377 -0.29 -1.57 18.12
C THR A 377 -0.50 -3.05 17.86
N TYR A 378 0.12 -3.53 16.79
CA TYR A 378 -0.04 -4.90 16.29
C TYR A 378 0.95 -5.86 16.94
N HIS A 379 0.57 -7.14 16.98
CA HIS A 379 1.48 -8.24 17.26
C HIS A 379 2.41 -8.52 16.07
N VAL A 380 3.49 -9.26 16.33
CA VAL A 380 4.56 -9.63 15.37
C VAL A 380 4.09 -10.46 14.17
N ASP A 381 2.81 -10.82 14.13
CA ASP A 381 2.20 -11.75 13.17
C ASP A 381 0.77 -11.31 12.79
N GLN A 382 0.45 -10.03 12.90
CA GLN A 382 -0.90 -9.55 12.61
C GLN A 382 -1.00 -8.91 11.23
N CYS A 383 -2.10 -9.20 10.52
CA CYS A 383 -2.46 -8.57 9.25
C CYS A 383 -3.22 -7.26 9.49
N SER A 384 -3.45 -6.50 8.43
CA SER A 384 -4.46 -5.43 8.52
C SER A 384 -5.83 -6.05 8.81
N ARG A 385 -6.71 -5.32 9.50
CA ARG A 385 -8.07 -5.82 9.76
C ARG A 385 -8.85 -5.98 8.47
N ALA A 386 -8.58 -5.11 7.48
CA ALA A 386 -9.15 -5.22 6.14
C ALA A 386 -8.84 -6.57 5.47
N TYR A 387 -7.62 -7.09 5.67
CA TYR A 387 -7.21 -8.41 5.16
C TYR A 387 -7.82 -9.56 5.96
N GLU A 388 -7.87 -9.45 7.29
CA GLU A 388 -8.54 -10.45 8.16
C GLU A 388 -10.02 -10.59 7.81
N LEU A 389 -10.71 -9.48 7.52
CA LEU A 389 -12.11 -9.48 7.10
C LEU A 389 -12.30 -10.13 5.72
N ALA A 390 -11.39 -9.89 4.78
CA ALA A 390 -11.43 -10.52 3.47
C ALA A 390 -11.25 -12.05 3.57
N ASP A 391 -10.28 -12.52 4.34
CA ASP A 391 -10.06 -13.95 4.56
C ASP A 391 -11.28 -14.62 5.23
N ALA A 392 -11.87 -13.97 6.24
CA ALA A 392 -13.08 -14.47 6.88
C ALA A 392 -14.27 -14.56 5.89
N HIS A 393 -14.42 -13.57 5.01
CA HIS A 393 -15.43 -13.55 3.97
C HIS A 393 -15.23 -14.68 2.95
N HIS A 394 -14.00 -14.90 2.47
CA HIS A 394 -13.68 -16.01 1.55
C HIS A 394 -13.93 -17.37 2.19
N LYS A 395 -13.54 -17.57 3.45
CA LYS A 395 -13.83 -18.81 4.20
C LYS A 395 -15.33 -19.08 4.31
N LEU A 396 -16.12 -18.04 4.54
CA LEU A 396 -17.57 -18.16 4.62
C LEU A 396 -18.17 -18.51 3.24
N ALA A 397 -17.74 -17.83 2.18
CA ALA A 397 -18.20 -18.10 0.81
C ALA A 397 -17.88 -19.54 0.37
N ALA A 398 -16.68 -20.03 0.67
CA ALA A 398 -16.27 -21.40 0.38
C ALA A 398 -17.13 -22.45 1.11
N ARG A 399 -17.49 -22.21 2.38
CA ARG A 399 -18.39 -23.10 3.14
C ARG A 399 -19.78 -23.19 2.50
N PHE A 400 -20.32 -22.07 2.03
CA PHE A 400 -21.64 -22.07 1.38
C PHE A 400 -21.61 -22.68 -0.03
N ALA A 401 -20.52 -22.53 -0.77
CA ALA A 401 -20.33 -23.22 -2.05
C ALA A 401 -20.20 -24.75 -1.87
N GLY A 402 -19.49 -25.19 -0.82
CA GLY A 402 -19.39 -26.61 -0.46
C GLY A 402 -20.73 -27.22 0.00
N ASN A 403 -21.58 -26.46 0.69
CA ASN A 403 -22.90 -26.93 1.11
C ASN A 403 -23.91 -27.04 -0.06
N ARG A 404 -23.70 -26.32 -1.17
CA ARG A 404 -24.55 -26.47 -2.37
C ARG A 404 -24.20 -27.70 -3.20
N THR A 405 -22.95 -28.12 -3.20
CA THR A 405 -22.51 -29.35 -3.89
C THR A 405 -22.82 -30.62 -3.10
N GLY A 406 -23.04 -30.53 -1.79
CA GLY A 406 -23.48 -31.66 -0.95
C GLY A 406 -25.00 -31.90 -0.92
N ALA A 407 -25.81 -31.07 -1.56
CA ALA A 407 -27.27 -31.17 -1.56
C ALA A 407 -27.85 -31.84 -2.81
N GLU A 408 -27.06 -32.06 -3.87
CA GLU A 408 -27.53 -32.71 -5.11
C GLU A 408 -27.25 -34.22 -5.19
N ASP A 409 -26.51 -34.79 -4.22
CA ASP A 409 -26.23 -36.24 -4.15
C ASP A 409 -27.15 -37.02 -3.18
N ALA A 410 -28.19 -36.37 -2.63
CA ALA A 410 -29.07 -36.96 -1.61
C ALA A 410 -30.53 -37.14 -2.05
N ASP A 411 -30.82 -37.21 -3.35
CA ASP A 411 -32.14 -37.63 -3.84
C ASP A 411 -32.03 -38.63 -5.00
N GLY A 412 -31.35 -39.74 -4.70
CA GLY A 412 -31.36 -40.95 -5.50
C GLY A 412 -32.01 -42.09 -4.71
N GLY A 413 -33.34 -42.12 -4.69
CA GLY A 413 -34.06 -43.31 -4.22
C GLY A 413 -35.51 -43.06 -3.80
N HIS A 414 -36.44 -43.17 -4.75
CA HIS A 414 -37.52 -44.19 -4.72
C HIS A 414 -38.26 -44.28 -6.05
#